data_AF-A0A7J4YIB2-F1
#
_entry.id   AF-A0A7J4YIB2-F1
#
_cell.length_a   1.000
_cell.length_b   1.000
_cell.length_c   1.000
_cell.angle_alpha   90.00
_cell.angle_beta   90.00
_cell.angle_gamma   90.00
#
_symmetry.space_group_name_H-M   'P 1'
#
loop_
_entity.id
_entity.type
_entity.pdbx_description
1 polymer ?
#
loop_
_entity_poly.entity_id
_entity_poly.type
_entity_poly.pdbx_seq_one_letter_code
_entity_poly.pdbx_strand_id
1 'polypeptide(L)'
;MGKQFEFYSYKNDDEMIANTLRSVFGELLCVPRYKGDLSPFDICANDRLMYLTGKSFQQYISYYTHEYYDGTTAEVLDYVKSPVLEYRVPFQREDMAYIAGRFYCCSDNNDFSQMVSKFYRKIKKNFRYVKSWKCYISNSIDVETSQFFIPNRIITINKEDLK
;
A
#
# COMPACT_ATOMS: atom_id res chain seq x y z
N MET A 1 8.61 14.78 3.28
CA MET A 1 8.09 13.92 4.36
C MET A 1 7.18 12.86 3.75
N GLY A 2 7.45 11.58 3.99
CA GLY A 2 6.69 10.48 3.39
C GLY A 2 5.25 10.40 3.91
N LYS A 3 4.34 9.85 3.09
CA LYS A 3 2.91 9.66 3.39
C LYS A 3 2.62 8.18 3.55
N GLN A 4 2.14 7.78 4.72
CA GLN A 4 1.79 6.39 5.03
C GLN A 4 0.31 6.23 5.40
N PHE A 5 -0.26 5.11 5.01
CA PHE A 5 -1.55 4.61 5.46
C PHE A 5 -1.42 3.12 5.75
N GLU A 6 -1.45 2.75 7.03
CA GLU A 6 -1.36 1.36 7.49
C GLU A 6 -2.75 0.85 7.83
N PHE A 7 -3.10 -0.33 7.33
CA PHE A 7 -4.47 -0.81 7.41
C PHE A 7 -4.63 -2.32 7.40
N TYR A 8 -5.72 -2.79 7.98
CA TYR A 8 -6.19 -4.17 7.91
C TYR A 8 -7.43 -4.21 7.04
N SER A 9 -7.51 -5.17 6.14
CA SER A 9 -8.70 -5.42 5.31
C SER A 9 -8.94 -6.91 5.13
N TYR A 10 -10.15 -7.24 4.73
CA TYR A 10 -10.54 -8.59 4.34
C TYR A 10 -10.45 -8.73 2.82
N LYS A 11 -10.39 -9.96 2.31
CA LYS A 11 -10.28 -10.24 0.86
C LYS A 11 -11.41 -9.59 0.05
N ASN A 12 -12.60 -9.45 0.63
CA ASN A 12 -13.75 -8.81 -0.04
C ASN A 12 -13.54 -7.29 -0.23
N ASP A 13 -12.58 -6.68 0.44
CA ASP A 13 -12.27 -5.26 0.29
C ASP A 13 -11.36 -4.99 -0.91
N ASP A 14 -10.74 -6.02 -1.51
CA ASP A 14 -9.79 -5.88 -2.61
C ASP A 14 -10.41 -5.09 -3.77
N GLU A 15 -11.61 -5.46 -4.22
CA GLU A 15 -12.29 -4.76 -5.31
C GLU A 15 -12.54 -3.28 -4.97
N MET A 16 -12.95 -2.98 -3.73
CA MET A 16 -13.14 -1.60 -3.27
C MET A 16 -11.82 -0.81 -3.27
N ILE A 17 -10.72 -1.42 -2.85
CA ILE A 17 -9.38 -0.81 -2.86
C ILE A 17 -8.93 -0.54 -4.29
N ALA A 18 -9.02 -1.54 -5.17
CA ALA A 18 -8.65 -1.42 -6.58
C ALA A 18 -9.48 -0.34 -7.30
N ASN A 19 -10.79 -0.30 -7.07
CA ASN A 19 -11.66 0.71 -7.64
C ASN A 19 -11.34 2.11 -7.11
N THR A 20 -11.02 2.24 -5.81
CA THR A 20 -10.61 3.52 -5.23
C THR A 20 -9.29 4.01 -5.84
N LEU A 21 -8.31 3.13 -6.01
CA LEU A 21 -7.04 3.41 -6.68
C LEU A 21 -7.28 3.89 -8.12
N ARG A 22 -7.98 3.11 -8.94
CA ARG A 22 -8.31 3.46 -10.35
C ARG A 22 -9.09 4.78 -10.45
N SER A 23 -10.00 5.06 -9.53
CA SER A 23 -10.78 6.32 -9.50
C SER A 23 -9.95 7.58 -9.22
N VAL A 24 -8.70 7.41 -8.76
CA VAL A 24 -7.79 8.53 -8.47
C VAL A 24 -6.67 8.59 -9.48
N PHE A 25 -6.04 7.46 -9.80
CA PHE A 25 -4.85 7.39 -10.64
C PHE A 25 -5.14 7.06 -12.11
N GLY A 26 -6.38 6.67 -12.44
CA GLY A 26 -6.74 6.21 -13.78
C GLY A 26 -6.19 4.81 -14.05
N GLU A 27 -5.64 4.62 -15.25
CA GLU A 27 -4.93 3.40 -15.62
C GLU A 27 -3.65 3.28 -14.77
N LEU A 28 -3.52 2.16 -14.06
CA LEU A 28 -2.43 1.88 -13.12
C LEU A 28 -1.47 0.85 -13.69
N LEU A 29 -0.17 1.09 -13.47
CA LEU A 29 0.92 0.22 -13.85
C LEU A 29 1.70 -0.22 -12.61
N CYS A 30 2.13 -1.47 -12.59
CA CYS A 30 3.11 -2.01 -11.67
C CYS A 30 4.52 -1.70 -12.21
N VAL A 31 5.33 -1.07 -11.36
CA VAL A 31 6.73 -0.72 -11.62
C VAL A 31 7.62 -1.78 -10.97
N PRO A 32 8.50 -2.44 -11.72
CA PRO A 32 9.39 -3.43 -11.12
C PRO A 32 10.44 -2.76 -10.24
N ARG A 33 10.85 -3.44 -9.16
CA ARG A 33 11.91 -2.94 -8.26
C ARG A 33 13.25 -2.82 -8.96
N TYR A 34 13.56 -3.81 -9.79
CA TYR A 34 14.71 -3.82 -10.68
C TYR A 34 14.24 -3.40 -12.06
N LYS A 35 15.05 -2.62 -12.76
CA LYS A 35 14.66 -2.07 -14.06
C LYS A 35 14.20 -3.17 -15.02
N GLY A 36 13.05 -2.94 -15.62
CA GLY A 36 12.38 -3.86 -16.53
C GLY A 36 11.06 -3.28 -17.01
N ASP A 37 10.26 -4.11 -17.67
CA ASP A 37 8.98 -3.70 -18.24
C ASP A 37 7.94 -3.43 -17.16
N LEU A 38 7.15 -2.38 -17.36
CA LEU A 38 5.97 -2.10 -16.55
C LEU A 38 4.84 -3.04 -16.97
N SER A 39 4.07 -3.52 -16.00
CA SER A 39 2.90 -4.37 -16.25
C SER A 39 1.60 -3.70 -15.79
N PRO A 40 0.43 -4.08 -16.34
CA PRO A 40 -0.85 -3.58 -15.84
C PRO A 40 -1.08 -3.96 -14.38
N PHE A 41 -1.69 -3.07 -13.60
CA PHE A 41 -2.10 -3.38 -12.23
C PHE A 41 -3.26 -4.38 -12.19
N ASP A 42 -2.99 -5.53 -11.58
CA ASP A 42 -3.98 -6.55 -11.23
C ASP A 42 -3.93 -6.84 -9.72
N ILE A 43 -5.05 -6.62 -9.03
CA ILE A 43 -5.15 -6.89 -7.59
C ILE A 43 -5.23 -8.38 -7.28
N CYS A 44 -5.61 -9.21 -8.25
CA CYS A 44 -5.66 -10.66 -8.12
C CYS A 44 -4.28 -11.31 -8.26
N ALA A 45 -3.24 -10.55 -8.64
CA ALA A 45 -1.88 -11.05 -8.67
C ALA A 45 -1.45 -11.49 -7.26
N ASN A 46 -0.71 -12.60 -7.16
CA ASN A 46 -0.24 -13.14 -5.88
C ASN A 46 0.87 -12.29 -5.21
N ASP A 47 1.13 -11.09 -5.73
CA ASP A 47 2.16 -10.20 -5.21
C ASP A 47 1.71 -9.56 -3.89
N ARG A 48 2.50 -9.77 -2.84
CA ARG A 48 2.28 -9.14 -1.54
C ARG A 48 2.78 -7.69 -1.47
N LEU A 49 3.57 -7.28 -2.45
CA LEU A 49 4.19 -5.96 -2.54
C LEU A 49 4.21 -5.50 -4.00
N MET A 50 3.61 -4.34 -4.25
CA MET A 50 3.55 -3.71 -5.56
C MET A 50 4.03 -2.26 -5.47
N TYR A 51 4.57 -1.75 -6.57
CA TYR A 51 4.90 -0.35 -6.74
C TYR A 51 4.02 0.20 -7.86
N LEU A 52 3.08 1.06 -7.51
CA LEU A 52 2.03 1.50 -8.43
C LEU A 52 2.31 2.92 -8.93
N THR A 53 2.14 3.12 -10.22
CA THR A 53 2.13 4.45 -10.84
C THR A 53 0.91 4.61 -11.74
N GLY A 54 0.40 5.83 -11.88
CA GLY A 54 -0.56 6.15 -12.94
C GLY A 54 0.16 6.19 -14.29
N LYS A 55 -0.49 5.72 -15.36
CA LYS A 55 0.09 5.70 -16.71
C LYS A 55 0.59 7.06 -17.20
N SER A 56 -0.08 8.15 -16.80
CA SER A 56 0.33 9.52 -17.12
C SER A 56 1.68 9.94 -16.51
N PHE A 57 2.20 9.15 -15.56
CA PHE A 57 3.45 9.42 -14.85
C PHE A 57 4.58 8.45 -15.24
N GLN A 58 4.35 7.50 -16.15
CA GLN A 58 5.31 6.45 -16.49
C GLN A 58 6.67 7.01 -16.96
N GLN A 59 6.67 8.15 -17.65
CA GLN A 59 7.88 8.79 -18.18
C GLN A 59 8.78 9.39 -17.10
N TYR A 60 8.31 9.50 -15.86
CA TYR A 60 9.07 10.02 -14.72
C TYR A 60 9.63 8.92 -13.82
N ILE A 61 9.46 7.64 -14.18
CA ILE A 61 10.06 6.53 -13.44
C ILE A 61 11.59 6.59 -13.62
N SER A 62 12.31 6.53 -12.51
CA SER A 62 13.76 6.63 -12.46
C SER A 62 14.36 5.45 -11.70
N TYR A 63 15.52 5.00 -12.16
CA TYR A 63 16.33 3.97 -11.53
C TYR A 63 17.73 4.53 -11.26
N TYR A 64 18.36 4.08 -10.18
CA TYR A 64 19.76 4.38 -9.88
C TYR A 64 20.57 3.09 -9.87
N THR A 65 21.86 3.19 -10.20
CA THR A 65 22.78 2.05 -10.08
C THR A 65 23.10 1.82 -8.61
N HIS A 66 22.74 0.65 -8.10
CA HIS A 66 23.09 0.18 -6.77
C HIS A 66 24.25 -0.82 -6.89
N GLU A 67 25.30 -0.61 -6.10
CA GLU A 67 26.42 -1.55 -5.94
C GLU A 67 26.22 -2.34 -4.64
N TYR A 68 26.18 -3.68 -4.76
CA TYR A 68 26.05 -4.60 -3.65
C TYR A 68 27.41 -4.89 -3.00
N TYR A 69 27.38 -5.46 -1.79
CA TYR A 69 28.60 -5.81 -1.04
C TYR A 69 29.54 -6.78 -1.76
N ASP A 70 29.03 -7.57 -2.71
CA ASP A 70 29.82 -8.49 -3.54
C ASP A 70 30.40 -7.83 -4.80
N GLY A 71 30.22 -6.50 -4.96
CA GLY A 71 30.67 -5.73 -6.11
C GLY A 71 29.77 -5.86 -7.34
N THR A 72 28.68 -6.63 -7.27
CA THR A 72 27.68 -6.67 -8.35
C THR A 72 26.87 -5.38 -8.37
N THR A 73 26.36 -4.99 -9.54
CA THR A 73 25.50 -3.81 -9.69
C THR A 73 24.14 -4.15 -10.27
N ALA A 74 23.12 -3.38 -9.89
CA ALA A 74 21.79 -3.45 -10.47
C ALA A 74 21.16 -2.06 -10.59
N GLU A 75 20.30 -1.87 -11.60
CA GLU A 75 19.45 -0.68 -11.69
C GLU A 75 18.20 -0.87 -10.81
N VAL A 76 18.11 -0.09 -9.74
CA VAL A 76 17.07 -0.20 -8.70
C VAL A 76 16.17 1.04 -8.70
N LEU A 77 14.87 0.83 -8.53
CA LEU A 77 13.86 1.89 -8.52
C LEU A 77 14.20 2.97 -7.48
N ASP A 78 14.24 4.22 -7.92
CA ASP A 78 14.37 5.38 -7.03
C ASP A 78 12.98 5.82 -6.55
N TYR A 79 12.61 5.43 -5.33
CA TYR A 79 11.31 5.76 -4.74
C TYR A 79 11.09 7.24 -4.45
N VAL A 80 12.17 8.02 -4.34
CA VAL A 80 12.08 9.46 -4.05
C VAL A 80 11.89 10.21 -5.37
N LYS A 81 12.62 9.84 -6.42
CA LYS A 81 12.52 10.49 -7.73
C LYS A 81 11.36 9.98 -8.59
N SER A 82 10.86 8.78 -8.31
CA SER A 82 9.75 8.21 -9.08
C SER A 82 8.39 8.53 -8.45
N PRO A 83 7.37 8.87 -9.24
CA PRO A 83 5.98 9.03 -8.79
C PRO A 83 5.32 7.67 -8.53
N VAL A 84 5.74 7.01 -7.46
CA VAL A 84 5.32 5.64 -7.12
C VAL A 84 4.65 5.58 -5.76
N LEU A 85 3.56 4.81 -5.69
CA LEU A 85 2.88 4.40 -4.47
C LEU A 85 3.23 2.94 -4.18
N GLU A 86 3.96 2.69 -3.11
CA GLU A 86 4.13 1.34 -2.59
C GLU A 86 2.78 0.85 -2.02
N TYR A 87 2.38 -0.35 -2.42
CA TYR A 87 1.23 -1.07 -1.88
C TYR A 87 1.68 -2.44 -1.37
N ARG A 88 1.68 -2.61 -0.05
CA ARG A 88 1.74 -3.91 0.61
C ARG A 88 0.32 -4.41 0.84
N VAL A 89 0.00 -5.57 0.25
CA VAL A 89 -1.34 -6.15 0.30
C VAL A 89 -1.59 -6.74 1.69
N PRO A 90 -2.64 -6.30 2.42
CA PRO A 90 -3.05 -6.93 3.68
C PRO A 90 -3.51 -8.37 3.43
N PHE A 91 -3.42 -9.23 4.45
CA PHE A 91 -3.89 -10.60 4.32
C PHE A 91 -4.23 -11.22 5.66
N GLN A 92 -4.97 -12.33 5.63
CA GLN A 92 -5.22 -13.15 6.81
C GLN A 92 -4.28 -14.36 6.79
N ARG A 93 -3.61 -14.62 7.91
CA ARG A 93 -2.78 -15.80 8.13
C ARG A 93 -3.65 -17.04 8.36
N GLU A 94 -3.01 -18.21 8.33
CA GLU A 94 -3.67 -19.50 8.61
C GLU A 94 -4.27 -19.57 10.02
N ASP A 95 -3.69 -18.87 11.00
CA ASP A 95 -4.20 -18.73 12.37
C ASP A 95 -5.32 -17.68 12.49
N MET A 96 -5.90 -17.26 11.37
CA MET A 96 -6.97 -16.26 11.26
C MET A 96 -6.59 -14.84 11.70
N ALA A 97 -5.33 -14.60 12.07
CA ALA A 97 -4.86 -13.27 12.41
C ALA A 97 -4.69 -12.41 11.15
N TYR A 98 -5.23 -11.20 11.18
CA TYR A 98 -5.05 -10.21 10.12
C TYR A 98 -3.66 -9.58 10.19
N ILE A 99 -3.01 -9.48 9.04
CA ILE A 99 -1.73 -8.81 8.82
C ILE A 99 -1.97 -7.48 8.11
N ALA A 100 -1.36 -6.43 8.65
CA ALA A 100 -1.49 -5.09 8.09
C ALA A 100 -0.88 -5.00 6.69
N GLY A 101 -1.65 -4.41 5.79
CA GLY A 101 -1.17 -3.82 4.55
C GLY A 101 -0.70 -2.39 4.78
N ARG A 102 -0.09 -1.83 3.74
CA ARG A 102 0.45 -0.47 3.78
C ARG A 102 0.38 0.18 2.43
N PHE A 103 -0.08 1.41 2.39
CA PHE A 103 0.27 2.34 1.33
C PHE A 103 1.37 3.28 1.81
N TYR A 104 2.40 3.47 0.99
CA TYR A 104 3.51 4.37 1.29
C TYR A 104 3.97 5.13 0.05
N CYS A 105 4.17 6.44 0.18
CA CYS A 105 4.70 7.30 -0.87
C CYS A 105 5.73 8.26 -0.29
N CYS A 106 6.91 8.30 -0.90
CA CYS A 106 7.97 9.27 -0.59
C CYS A 106 8.43 10.09 -1.81
N SER A 107 7.69 10.02 -2.91
CA SER A 107 8.00 10.77 -4.14
C SER A 107 8.11 12.28 -3.89
N ASP A 108 9.08 12.91 -4.53
CA ASP A 108 9.24 14.36 -4.61
C ASP A 108 8.40 15.01 -5.74
N ASN A 109 7.71 14.21 -6.55
CA ASN A 109 6.73 14.69 -7.51
C ASN A 109 5.47 15.23 -6.79
N ASN A 110 5.30 16.55 -6.81
CA ASN A 110 4.22 17.22 -6.07
C ASN A 110 2.81 16.82 -6.55
N ASP A 111 2.60 16.70 -7.86
CA ASP A 111 1.28 16.37 -8.42
C ASP A 111 0.87 14.95 -8.02
N PHE A 112 1.78 13.99 -8.17
CA PHE A 112 1.57 12.62 -7.73
C PHE A 112 1.31 12.56 -6.22
N SER A 113 2.11 13.29 -5.43
CA SER A 113 1.94 13.37 -3.98
C SER A 113 0.56 13.93 -3.58
N GLN A 114 0.02 14.90 -4.32
CA GLN A 114 -1.34 15.41 -4.12
C GLN A 114 -2.41 14.37 -4.47
N MET A 115 -2.21 13.59 -5.54
CA MET A 115 -3.09 12.47 -5.89
C MET A 115 -3.11 11.39 -4.80
N VAL A 116 -1.95 11.06 -4.21
CA VAL A 116 -1.88 10.15 -3.05
C VAL A 116 -2.68 10.69 -1.87
N SER A 117 -2.60 12.00 -1.59
CA SER A 117 -3.43 12.62 -0.55
C SER A 117 -4.93 12.53 -0.84
N LYS A 118 -5.34 12.70 -2.11
CA LYS A 118 -6.73 12.52 -2.55
C LYS A 118 -7.19 11.07 -2.40
N PHE A 119 -6.33 10.11 -2.76
CA PHE A 119 -6.55 8.68 -2.54
C PHE A 119 -6.74 8.36 -1.06
N TYR A 120 -5.84 8.81 -0.19
CA TYR A 120 -5.96 8.59 1.26
C TYR A 120 -7.25 9.17 1.84
N ARG A 121 -7.69 10.35 1.37
CA ARG A 121 -8.98 10.93 1.80
C ARG A 121 -10.17 10.08 1.37
N LYS A 122 -10.14 9.50 0.16
CA LYS A 122 -11.22 8.64 -0.34
C LYS A 122 -11.24 7.30 0.40
N ILE A 123 -10.11 6.60 0.44
CA ILE A 123 -10.06 5.24 0.99
C ILE A 123 -10.38 5.22 2.49
N LYS A 124 -9.94 6.23 3.25
CA LYS A 124 -10.24 6.37 4.69
C LYS A 124 -11.72 6.31 5.05
N LYS A 125 -12.64 6.60 4.12
CA LYS A 125 -14.08 6.51 4.37
C LYS A 125 -14.57 5.08 4.58
N ASN A 126 -13.84 4.09 4.07
CA ASN A 126 -14.16 2.66 4.19
C ASN A 126 -13.49 2.00 5.40
N PHE A 127 -12.79 2.78 6.22
CA PHE A 127 -12.01 2.28 7.35
C PHE A 127 -12.31 3.10 8.61
N ARG A 128 -12.25 2.45 9.77
CA ARG A 128 -12.23 3.08 11.08
C ARG A 128 -10.81 3.18 11.59
N TYR A 129 -10.48 4.29 12.25
CA TYR A 129 -9.15 4.52 12.80
C TYR A 129 -9.09 4.05 14.26
N VAL A 130 -8.04 3.33 14.62
CA VAL A 130 -7.81 2.84 15.98
C VAL A 130 -6.64 3.58 16.59
N LYS A 131 -6.93 4.49 17.51
CA LYS A 131 -5.95 5.47 18.01
C LYS A 131 -4.81 4.80 18.80
N SER A 132 -5.14 3.83 19.65
CA SER A 132 -4.19 3.07 20.47
C SER A 132 -3.08 2.43 19.63
N TRP A 133 -3.41 2.02 18.41
CA TRP A 133 -2.53 1.27 17.52
C TRP A 133 -2.12 2.03 16.25
N LYS A 134 -2.62 3.26 16.07
CA LYS A 134 -2.34 4.14 14.91
C LYS A 134 -2.58 3.47 13.55
N CYS A 135 -3.58 2.60 13.48
CA CYS A 135 -3.90 1.82 12.28
C CYS A 135 -5.34 2.06 11.83
N TYR A 136 -5.63 1.68 10.58
CA TYR A 136 -6.97 1.66 10.02
C TYR A 136 -7.48 0.23 9.91
N ILE A 137 -8.75 0.00 10.21
CA ILE A 137 -9.39 -1.30 10.07
C ILE A 137 -10.57 -1.15 9.12
N SER A 138 -10.67 -2.04 8.14
CA SER A 138 -11.81 -2.04 7.24
C SER A 138 -13.12 -2.14 8.02
N ASN A 139 -14.13 -1.41 7.55
CA ASN A 139 -15.46 -1.46 8.14
C ASN A 139 -16.13 -2.84 7.98
N SER A 140 -15.64 -3.68 7.06
CA SER A 140 -16.15 -5.03 6.81
C SER A 140 -15.63 -6.10 7.80
N ILE A 141 -14.55 -5.83 8.53
CA ILE A 141 -14.01 -6.75 9.54
C ILE A 141 -14.90 -6.69 10.80
N ASP A 142 -15.20 -7.82 11.42
CA ASP A 142 -15.75 -7.83 12.78
C ASP A 142 -14.62 -7.76 13.81
N VAL A 143 -14.41 -6.59 14.41
CA VAL A 143 -13.29 -6.36 15.35
C VAL A 143 -13.39 -7.16 16.64
N GLU A 144 -14.60 -7.49 17.10
CA GLU A 144 -14.78 -8.15 18.41
C GLU A 144 -14.36 -9.62 18.37
N THR A 145 -14.42 -10.23 17.19
CA THR A 145 -14.11 -11.64 16.95
C THR A 145 -12.80 -11.85 16.18
N SER A 146 -12.15 -10.75 15.74
CA SER A 146 -10.93 -10.80 14.94
C SER A 146 -9.66 -10.58 15.76
N GLN A 147 -8.58 -11.21 15.30
CA GLN A 147 -7.24 -11.03 15.83
C GLN A 147 -6.38 -10.24 14.85
N PHE A 148 -5.56 -9.34 15.36
CA PHE A 148 -4.71 -8.47 14.55
C PHE A 148 -3.25 -8.68 14.94
N PHE A 149 -2.41 -8.91 13.95
CA PHE A 149 -0.97 -8.98 14.15
C PHE A 149 -0.37 -7.59 14.01
N ILE A 150 0.19 -7.10 15.11
CA ILE A 150 1.07 -5.94 15.17
C ILE A 150 2.49 -6.48 15.36
N PRO A 151 3.57 -5.78 14.94
CA PRO A 151 4.92 -6.31 15.08
C PRO A 151 5.19 -6.94 16.46
N ASN A 152 5.49 -8.24 16.43
CA ASN A 152 5.80 -9.11 17.57
C ASN A 152 4.63 -9.50 18.50
N ARG A 153 3.37 -9.17 18.20
CA ARG A 153 2.21 -9.49 19.06
C ARG A 153 0.91 -9.70 18.26
N ILE A 154 0.08 -10.61 18.74
CA ILE A 154 -1.32 -10.71 18.33
C ILE A 154 -2.17 -9.99 19.38
N ILE A 155 -3.08 -9.13 18.92
CA ILE A 155 -3.99 -8.38 19.77
C ILE A 155 -5.44 -8.59 19.35
N THR A 156 -6.34 -8.34 20.28
CA THR A 156 -7.76 -8.11 20.03
C THR A 156 -8.02 -6.62 20.21
N ILE A 157 -8.91 -6.05 19.39
CA ILE A 157 -9.24 -4.63 19.45
C ILE A 157 -10.68 -4.52 19.94
N ASN A 158 -10.87 -3.84 21.07
CA ASN A 158 -12.19 -3.70 21.67
C ASN A 158 -12.93 -2.48 21.08
N LYS A 159 -14.26 -2.46 21.18
CA LYS A 159 -15.07 -1.30 20.75
C LYS A 159 -14.65 0.01 21.43
N GLU A 160 -14.08 -0.06 22.63
CA GLU A 160 -13.58 1.11 23.37
C GLU A 160 -12.35 1.74 22.70
N ASP A 161 -11.53 0.95 21.98
CA ASP A 161 -10.37 1.44 21.21
C ASP A 161 -10.76 2.16 19.91
N LEU A 162 -12.04 2.07 19.53
CA LEU A 162 -12.60 2.73 18.34
C LEU A 162 -13.14 4.14 18.60
N LYS A 163 -13.08 4.62 19.85
CA LYS A 163 -13.47 5.98 20.26
C LYS A 163 -12.38 7.00 19.95
#